data_AF-D6SNA6-F1
#
_entry.id   AF-D6SNA6-F1
#
_cell.length_a   1.000
_cell.length_b   1.000
_cell.length_c   1.000
_cell.angle_alpha   90.00
_cell.angle_beta   90.00
_cell.angle_gamma   90.00
#
_symmetry.space_group_name_H-M   'P 1'
#
loop_
_entity.id
_entity.type
_entity.pdbx_description
1 polymer ?
#
loop_
_entity_poly.entity_id
_entity_poly.type
_entity_poly.pdbx_seq_one_letter_code
_entity_poly.pdbx_strand_id
1 'polypeptide(L)'
;MTRAASIINLYDSLLAAEDERARARIIAEAFESLEDRYPELKDLATASGLRETELRLQKEIEQTRLRIEEVRSELIREIEKLRSETSKEISAGNQKIIRWTTGLLFAQLVAIIAVIIGVGFM
;
A
#
# COMPACT_ATOMS: atom_id res chain seq x y z
N MET A 1 26.27 -35.60 12.52
CA MET A 1 26.71 -36.94 12.06
C MET A 1 25.69 -38.06 12.35
N THR A 2 24.49 -37.76 12.86
CA THR A 2 23.50 -38.74 13.37
C THR A 2 22.47 -39.25 12.33
N ARG A 3 22.26 -38.54 11.21
CA ARG A 3 21.22 -38.89 10.22
C ARG A 3 21.57 -40.14 9.38
N ALA A 4 22.85 -40.32 9.05
CA ALA A 4 23.32 -41.47 8.29
C ALA A 4 23.17 -42.77 9.09
N ALA A 5 23.45 -42.75 10.40
CA ALA A 5 23.29 -43.91 11.27
C ALA A 5 21.84 -44.38 11.37
N SER A 6 20.85 -43.47 11.43
CA SER A 6 19.43 -43.84 11.55
C SER A 6 18.84 -44.47 10.28
N ILE A 7 19.24 -43.98 9.09
CA ILE A 7 18.72 -44.50 7.80
C ILE A 7 19.37 -45.85 7.47
N ILE A 8 20.67 -45.99 7.74
CA ILE A 8 21.39 -47.25 7.54
C ILE A 8 20.85 -48.32 8.50
N ASN A 9 20.56 -47.98 9.76
CA ASN A 9 19.96 -48.92 10.71
C ASN A 9 18.57 -49.39 10.28
N LEU A 10 17.74 -48.51 9.69
CA LEU A 10 16.44 -48.90 9.15
C LEU A 10 16.58 -49.84 7.95
N TYR A 11 17.52 -49.55 7.06
CA TYR A 11 17.84 -50.38 5.90
C TYR A 11 18.30 -51.79 6.32
N ASP A 12 19.25 -51.88 7.25
CA ASP A 12 19.75 -53.17 7.76
C ASP A 12 18.64 -53.97 8.47
N SER A 13 17.77 -53.29 9.22
CA SER A 13 16.63 -53.92 9.90
C SER A 13 15.60 -54.46 8.91
N LEU A 14 15.37 -53.77 7.78
CA LEU A 14 14.46 -54.23 6.73
C LEU A 14 15.00 -55.42 5.93
N LEU A 15 16.32 -55.48 5.74
CA LEU A 15 16.99 -56.63 5.11
C LEU A 15 17.01 -57.88 5.99
N ALA A 16 17.11 -57.70 7.31
CA ALA A 16 17.11 -58.80 8.28
C ALA A 16 15.72 -59.37 8.57
N ALA A 17 14.64 -58.73 8.11
CA ALA A 17 13.27 -59.14 8.37
C ALA A 17 12.85 -60.36 7.54
N GLU A 18 12.50 -61.45 8.23
CA GLU A 18 12.19 -62.75 7.63
C GLU A 18 10.90 -62.76 6.79
N ASP A 19 9.89 -61.95 7.16
CA ASP A 19 8.60 -61.92 6.49
C ASP A 19 8.08 -60.50 6.23
N GLU A 20 7.02 -60.41 5.42
CA GLU A 20 6.43 -59.13 5.01
C GLU A 20 5.76 -58.38 6.15
N ARG A 21 5.28 -59.11 7.18
CA ARG A 21 4.73 -58.52 8.40
C ARG A 21 5.81 -57.86 9.25
N ALA A 22 6.97 -58.51 9.44
CA ALA A 22 8.09 -57.93 10.16
C ALA A 22 8.60 -56.66 9.45
N ARG A 23 8.69 -56.69 8.12
CA ARG A 23 9.02 -55.48 7.33
C ARG A 23 8.01 -54.36 7.52
N ALA A 24 6.71 -54.66 7.43
CA ALA A 24 5.65 -53.68 7.63
C ALA A 24 5.68 -53.06 9.04
N ARG A 25 6.01 -53.87 10.06
CA ARG A 25 6.14 -53.41 11.45
C ARG A 25 7.32 -52.47 11.66
N ILE A 26 8.48 -52.82 11.10
CA ILE A 26 9.69 -51.99 11.16
C ILE A 26 9.45 -50.64 10.47
N ILE A 27 8.73 -50.63 9.33
CA ILE A 27 8.34 -49.39 8.64
C ILE A 27 7.42 -48.54 9.53
N ALA A 28 6.41 -49.16 10.16
CA ALA A 28 5.48 -48.45 11.04
C ALA A 28 6.19 -47.81 12.24
N GLU A 29 7.08 -48.54 12.92
CA GLU A 29 7.88 -48.03 14.04
C GLU A 29 8.83 -46.90 13.62
N ALA A 30 9.38 -46.96 12.39
CA ALA A 30 10.21 -45.89 11.85
C ALA A 30 9.42 -44.62 11.54
N PHE A 31 8.18 -44.75 11.05
CA PHE A 31 7.28 -43.62 10.83
C PHE A 31 6.81 -42.99 12.16
N GLU A 32 6.48 -43.81 13.16
CA GLU A 32 6.12 -43.34 14.50
C GLU A 32 7.29 -42.56 15.15
N SER A 33 8.52 -43.10 15.08
CA SER A 33 9.71 -42.39 15.56
C SER A 33 10.03 -41.11 14.78
N LEU A 34 9.63 -41.01 13.51
CA LEU A 34 9.79 -39.80 12.70
C LEU A 34 8.78 -38.72 13.12
N GLU A 35 7.53 -39.12 13.36
CA GLU A 35 6.44 -38.25 13.80
C GLU A 35 6.70 -37.65 15.19
N ASP A 36 7.17 -38.46 16.14
CA ASP A 36 7.57 -37.99 17.48
C ASP A 36 8.77 -37.03 17.44
N ARG A 37 9.68 -37.22 16.48
CA ARG A 37 10.90 -36.42 16.36
C ARG A 37 10.66 -35.10 15.63
N TYR A 38 9.62 -35.03 14.79
CA TYR A 38 9.25 -33.82 14.06
C TYR A 38 7.73 -33.62 14.08
N PRO A 39 7.15 -33.27 15.24
CA PRO A 39 5.72 -32.99 15.37
C PRO A 39 5.26 -31.85 14.45
N GLU A 40 6.20 -30.96 14.08
CA GLU A 40 6.02 -29.79 13.22
C GLU A 40 5.74 -30.13 11.75
N LEU A 41 6.01 -31.38 11.31
CA LEU A 41 5.73 -31.81 9.93
C LEU A 41 4.24 -31.75 9.60
N LYS A 42 3.36 -31.81 10.61
CA LYS A 42 1.90 -31.67 10.46
C LYS A 42 1.47 -30.27 10.05
N ASP A 43 2.25 -29.26 10.42
CA ASP A 43 1.95 -27.85 10.18
C ASP A 43 2.71 -27.27 8.97
N LEU A 44 3.45 -28.10 8.24
CA LEU A 44 4.16 -27.65 7.05
C LEU A 44 3.19 -27.32 5.91
N ALA A 45 3.31 -26.11 5.39
CA ALA A 45 2.62 -25.70 4.19
C ALA A 45 3.02 -26.63 3.02
N THR A 46 2.02 -27.29 2.43
CA THR A 46 2.25 -28.10 1.23
C THR A 46 2.65 -27.22 0.06
N ALA A 47 3.38 -27.77 -0.91
CA ALA A 47 3.76 -27.03 -2.12
C ALA A 47 2.53 -26.47 -2.86
N SER A 48 1.39 -27.17 -2.78
CA SER A 48 0.11 -26.70 -3.30
C SER A 48 -0.42 -25.50 -2.52
N GLY A 49 -0.41 -25.55 -1.18
CA GLY A 49 -0.85 -24.44 -0.33
C GLY A 49 0.02 -23.19 -0.48
N LEU A 50 1.33 -23.36 -0.68
CA LEU A 50 2.23 -22.26 -0.96
C LEU A 50 1.91 -21.61 -2.32
N ARG A 51 1.73 -22.41 -3.36
CA ARG A 51 1.38 -21.92 -4.71
C ARG A 51 0.03 -21.19 -4.73
N GLU A 52 -0.97 -21.69 -4.01
CA GLU A 52 -2.26 -21.00 -3.86
C GLU A 52 -2.10 -19.66 -3.15
N THR A 53 -1.31 -19.62 -2.07
CA THR A 53 -1.01 -18.40 -1.32
C THR A 53 -0.26 -17.38 -2.19
N GLU A 54 0.73 -17.82 -2.96
CA GLU A 54 1.44 -16.98 -3.92
C GLU A 54 0.51 -16.36 -4.97
N LEU A 55 -0.39 -17.17 -5.55
CA LEU A 55 -1.37 -16.68 -6.52
C LEU A 55 -2.35 -15.67 -5.89
N ARG A 56 -2.79 -15.92 -4.66
CA ARG A 56 -3.65 -14.99 -3.91
C ARG A 56 -2.92 -13.67 -3.64
N LEU A 57 -1.68 -13.73 -3.18
CA LEU A 57 -0.85 -12.54 -2.92
C LEU A 57 -0.57 -11.76 -4.21
N GLN A 58 -0.30 -12.43 -5.33
CA GLN A 58 -0.13 -11.76 -6.62
C GLN A 58 -1.39 -10.97 -7.02
N LYS A 59 -2.57 -11.57 -6.82
CA LYS A 59 -3.85 -10.89 -7.07
C LYS A 59 -4.06 -9.69 -6.15
N GLU A 60 -3.77 -9.83 -4.85
CA GLU A 60 -3.90 -8.73 -3.89
C GLU A 60 -2.93 -7.58 -4.19
N ILE A 61 -1.70 -7.90 -4.62
CA ILE A 61 -0.70 -6.90 -5.06
C ILE A 61 -1.22 -6.14 -6.29
N GLU A 62 -1.76 -6.84 -7.28
CA GLU A 62 -2.28 -6.21 -8.49
C GLU A 62 -3.49 -5.32 -8.18
N GLN A 63 -4.41 -5.78 -7.34
CA GLN A 63 -5.54 -4.98 -6.87
C GLN A 63 -5.07 -3.72 -6.11
N THR A 64 -4.03 -3.85 -5.27
CA THR A 64 -3.46 -2.72 -4.54
C THR A 64 -2.82 -1.71 -5.48
N ARG A 65 -2.10 -2.17 -6.52
CA ARG A 65 -1.52 -1.30 -7.55
C ARG A 65 -2.59 -0.52 -8.30
N LEU A 66 -3.68 -1.17 -8.69
CA LEU A 66 -4.80 -0.50 -9.37
C LEU A 66 -5.44 0.58 -8.48
N ARG A 67 -5.67 0.28 -7.20
CA ARG A 67 -6.18 1.28 -6.23
C ARG A 67 -5.23 2.46 -6.05
N ILE A 68 -3.92 2.22 -6.02
CA ILE A 68 -2.93 3.30 -5.93
C ILE A 68 -3.01 4.21 -7.15
N GLU A 69 -3.12 3.65 -8.36
CA GLU A 69 -3.19 4.45 -9.58
C GLU A 69 -4.51 5.24 -9.67
N GLU A 70 -5.61 4.65 -9.23
CA GLU A 70 -6.91 5.33 -9.13
C GLU A 70 -6.85 6.54 -8.18
N VAL A 71 -6.38 6.32 -6.95
CA VAL A 71 -6.22 7.39 -5.94
C VAL A 71 -5.26 8.46 -6.44
N ARG A 72 -4.17 8.07 -7.12
CA ARG A 72 -3.22 9.02 -7.71
C ARG A 72 -3.88 9.88 -8.78
N SER A 73 -4.69 9.28 -9.66
CA SER A 73 -5.42 10.00 -10.70
C SER A 73 -6.43 10.98 -10.12
N GLU A 74 -7.17 10.55 -9.10
CA GLU A 74 -8.13 11.39 -8.39
C GLU A 74 -7.44 12.58 -7.71
N LEU A 75 -6.36 12.34 -6.98
CA LEU A 75 -5.57 13.41 -6.35
C LEU A 75 -5.04 14.43 -7.35
N ILE A 76 -4.55 13.98 -8.51
CA ILE A 76 -4.08 14.90 -9.57
C ILE A 76 -5.22 15.81 -10.04
N ARG A 77 -6.41 15.25 -10.26
CA ARG A 77 -7.60 16.03 -10.67
C ARG A 77 -8.03 17.01 -9.59
N GLU A 78 -8.05 16.59 -8.33
CA GLU A 78 -8.40 17.46 -7.21
C GLU A 78 -7.41 18.62 -7.05
N ILE A 79 -6.11 18.35 -7.15
CA ILE A 79 -5.06 19.38 -7.11
C ILE A 79 -5.25 20.38 -8.27
N GLU A 80 -5.50 19.90 -9.48
CA GLU A 80 -5.72 20.77 -10.63
C GLU A 80 -6.97 21.63 -10.48
N LYS A 81 -8.06 21.04 -9.96
CA LYS A 81 -9.30 21.74 -9.64
C LYS A 81 -9.07 22.83 -8.60
N LEU A 82 -8.45 22.49 -7.45
CA LEU A 82 -8.13 23.45 -6.39
C LEU A 82 -7.23 24.58 -6.89
N ARG A 83 -6.25 24.27 -7.75
CA ARG A 83 -5.38 25.28 -8.36
C ARG A 83 -6.17 26.23 -9.26
N SER A 84 -7.10 25.70 -10.07
CA SER A 84 -7.97 26.51 -10.93
C SER A 84 -8.91 27.40 -10.11
N GLU A 85 -9.53 26.85 -9.08
CA GLU A 85 -10.43 27.56 -8.17
C GLU A 85 -9.70 28.69 -7.46
N THR A 86 -8.54 28.39 -6.85
CA THR A 86 -7.69 29.38 -6.17
C THR A 86 -7.27 30.51 -7.12
N SER A 87 -6.88 30.17 -8.35
CA SER A 87 -6.50 31.19 -9.36
C SER A 87 -7.66 32.11 -9.74
N LYS A 88 -8.88 31.56 -9.87
CA LYS A 88 -10.10 32.34 -10.12
C LYS A 88 -10.45 33.23 -8.93
N GLU A 89 -10.36 32.73 -7.71
CA GLU A 89 -10.62 33.50 -6.50
C GLU A 89 -9.64 34.67 -6.34
N ILE A 90 -8.34 34.43 -6.57
CA ILE A 90 -7.32 35.48 -6.57
C ILE A 90 -7.64 36.54 -7.63
N SER A 91 -7.98 36.12 -8.85
CA SER A 91 -8.29 37.04 -9.95
C SER A 91 -9.54 37.87 -9.65
N ALA A 92 -10.58 37.26 -9.10
CA ALA A 92 -11.79 37.96 -8.66
C ALA A 92 -11.50 38.92 -7.51
N GLY A 93 -10.63 38.54 -6.56
CA GLY A 93 -10.14 39.40 -5.49
C GLY A 93 -9.40 40.62 -6.02
N ASN A 94 -8.45 40.41 -6.93
CA ASN A 94 -7.70 41.48 -7.59
C ASN A 94 -8.63 42.46 -8.32
N GLN A 95 -9.62 41.95 -9.06
CA GLN A 95 -10.59 42.79 -9.76
C GLN A 95 -11.42 43.64 -8.79
N LYS A 96 -11.84 43.07 -7.66
CA LYS A 96 -12.57 43.81 -6.61
C LYS A 96 -11.70 44.91 -6.00
N ILE A 97 -10.44 44.61 -5.69
CA ILE A 97 -9.47 45.56 -5.14
C ILE A 97 -9.28 46.71 -6.13
N ILE A 98 -9.01 46.40 -7.41
CA ILE A 98 -8.84 47.42 -8.46
C ILE A 98 -10.07 48.33 -8.52
N ARG A 99 -11.28 47.76 -8.58
CA ARG A 99 -12.52 48.56 -8.65
C ARG A 99 -12.68 49.49 -7.46
N TRP A 100 -12.40 49.01 -6.25
CA TRP A 100 -12.50 49.83 -5.04
C TRP A 100 -11.43 50.93 -5.01
N THR A 101 -10.18 50.58 -5.30
CA THR A 101 -9.06 51.53 -5.36
C THR A 101 -9.30 52.61 -6.41
N THR A 102 -9.79 52.26 -7.61
CA THR A 102 -10.15 53.26 -8.62
C THR A 102 -11.22 54.22 -8.10
N GLY A 103 -12.28 53.71 -7.48
CA GLY A 103 -13.32 54.56 -6.88
C GLY A 103 -12.78 55.49 -5.78
N LEU A 104 -11.88 54.97 -4.94
CA LEU A 104 -11.22 55.76 -3.91
C LEU A 104 -10.35 56.89 -4.51
N LEU A 105 -9.55 56.59 -5.54
CA LEU A 105 -8.74 57.60 -6.22
C LEU A 105 -9.60 58.70 -6.84
N PHE A 106 -10.74 58.35 -7.45
CA PHE A 106 -11.69 59.35 -7.98
C PHE A 106 -12.27 60.23 -6.87
N ALA A 107 -12.68 59.65 -5.74
CA ALA A 107 -13.18 60.42 -4.60
C ALA A 107 -12.11 61.36 -4.02
N GLN A 108 -10.85 60.90 -3.93
CA GLN A 108 -9.72 61.72 -3.51
C GLN A 108 -9.46 62.89 -4.48
N LEU A 109 -9.53 62.65 -5.80
CA LEU A 109 -9.37 63.72 -6.80
C LEU A 109 -10.45 64.81 -6.65
N VAL A 110 -11.72 64.41 -6.49
CA VAL A 110 -12.82 65.35 -6.28
C VAL A 110 -12.61 66.15 -4.99
N ALA A 111 -12.20 65.49 -3.90
CA ALA A 111 -11.93 66.15 -2.64
C ALA A 111 -10.79 67.18 -2.75
N ILE A 112 -9.69 66.84 -3.43
CA ILE A 112 -8.57 67.76 -3.66
C ILE A 112 -9.02 68.99 -4.45
N ILE A 113 -9.80 68.80 -5.53
CA ILE A 113 -10.33 69.91 -6.34
C ILE A 113 -11.22 70.83 -5.49
N ALA A 114 -12.11 70.27 -4.68
CA ALA A 114 -12.98 71.05 -3.81
C ALA A 114 -12.19 71.90 -2.80
N VAL A 115 -11.12 71.34 -2.22
CA VAL A 115 -10.23 72.08 -1.31
C VAL A 115 -9.52 73.22 -2.04
N ILE A 116 -8.98 72.98 -3.25
CA ILE A 116 -8.27 74.02 -4.03
C ILE A 116 -9.22 75.18 -4.38
N ILE A 117 -10.43 74.89 -4.84
CA ILE A 117 -11.43 75.93 -5.18
C ILE A 117 -11.86 76.69 -3.93
N GLY A 118 -12.11 75.98 -2.82
CA GLY A 118 -12.52 76.59 -1.56
C GLY A 118 -11.46 77.51 -0.95
N VAL A 119 -10.18 77.14 -1.04
CA VAL A 119 -9.06 77.98 -0.58
C VAL A 119 -8.81 79.16 -1.54
N GLY A 120 -8.98 78.99 -2.85
CA GLY A 120 -8.76 80.06 -3.83
C GLY A 120 -9.85 81.15 -3.86
N PHE A 121 -10.98 80.94 -3.18
CA PHE A 121 -12.07 81.92 -3.03
C PHE A 121 -12.02 82.71 -1.70
N MET A 122 -11.07 82.41 -0.80
CA MET A 122 -10.74 83.21 0.39
C MET A 122 -9.55 84.12 0.11
#